data_AF-A0A0L0DIQ5-F1
#
_entry.id   AF-A0A0L0DIQ5-F1
#
_cell.length_a   1.000
_cell.length_b   1.000
_cell.length_c   1.000
_cell.angle_alpha   90.00
_cell.angle_beta   90.00
_cell.angle_gamma   90.00
#
_symmetry.space_group_name_H-M   'P 1'
#
loop_
_entity.id
_entity.type
_entity.pdbx_description
1 polymer ?
#
loop_
_entity_poly.entity_id
_entity_poly.type
_entity_poly.pdbx_seq_one_letter_code
_entity_poly.pdbx_strand_id
1 'polypeptide(L)'
;MVFGHESHAWFFLVAMVPGVLLLSLIQDMSKLVPFSLAADAVLLFGFVVITARALDQMAFAPPPDGDVVLANWSSFALFFGVVVSGFEGIALVVPMESNMGLAPATFTRLLTLCIVVVSLIFMLFGVLGYLAFGSAVEDVLTLNIEPTPLLNVVTLCICLGVVFTYPLQLFPVIDIVAEATGSNAPAHRKAIATALVATTALIAYILPRFGLLLSLIGNVGSATLSFILPALLHLHFFRKEPASNFVPQGFRYAIVAFGVTGGALGTFVSLHAICVEVFGWGAGHSASAHV
;
A
#
# COMPACT_ATOMS: atom_id res chain seq x y z
N MET A 1 -26.05 3.08 -0.39
CA MET A 1 -26.15 1.81 -1.15
C MET A 1 -25.48 1.90 -2.52
N VAL A 2 -24.16 2.12 -2.56
CA VAL A 2 -23.36 1.98 -3.81
C VAL A 2 -22.46 0.72 -3.74
N PHE A 3 -22.31 0.12 -2.55
CA PHE A 3 -21.34 -0.96 -2.29
C PHE A 3 -21.98 -2.22 -1.68
N GLY A 4 -23.29 -2.42 -1.85
CA GLY A 4 -24.05 -3.45 -1.15
C GLY A 4 -24.57 -4.57 -2.06
N HIS A 5 -23.71 -5.21 -2.86
CA HIS A 5 -23.92 -6.58 -3.36
C HIS A 5 -22.71 -7.02 -4.21
N GLU A 6 -22.14 -8.19 -3.87
CA GLU A 6 -21.07 -8.89 -4.60
C GLU A 6 -21.35 -9.01 -6.12
N SER A 7 -22.62 -8.98 -6.53
CA SER A 7 -23.06 -9.07 -7.92
C SER A 7 -22.69 -7.87 -8.81
N HIS A 8 -22.18 -6.76 -8.25
CA HIS A 8 -21.82 -5.56 -9.02
C HIS A 8 -20.32 -5.25 -9.09
N ALA A 9 -19.48 -5.94 -8.32
CA ALA A 9 -18.03 -5.69 -8.30
C ALA A 9 -17.39 -5.87 -9.69
N TRP A 10 -17.84 -6.87 -10.45
CA TRP A 10 -17.35 -7.12 -11.81
C TRP A 10 -17.66 -5.98 -12.78
N PHE A 11 -18.79 -5.27 -12.62
CA PHE A 11 -19.13 -4.12 -13.47
C PHE A 11 -18.13 -2.97 -13.27
N PHE A 12 -17.73 -2.72 -12.02
CA PHE A 12 -16.73 -1.69 -11.71
C PHE A 12 -15.35 -2.06 -12.25
N LEU A 13 -14.94 -3.32 -12.13
CA LEU A 13 -13.68 -3.81 -12.72
C LEU A 13 -13.69 -3.68 -14.25
N VAL A 14 -14.76 -4.10 -14.92
CA VAL A 14 -14.88 -3.98 -16.38
C VAL A 14 -14.92 -2.52 -16.84
N ALA A 15 -15.45 -1.60 -16.03
CA ALA A 15 -15.45 -0.16 -16.34
C ALA A 15 -14.07 0.50 -16.12
N MET A 16 -13.35 0.16 -15.04
CA MET A 16 -12.08 0.82 -14.68
C MET A 16 -10.86 0.23 -15.39
N VAL A 17 -10.81 -1.08 -15.60
CA VAL A 17 -9.65 -1.78 -16.21
C VAL A 17 -9.28 -1.21 -17.59
N PRO A 18 -10.23 -0.94 -18.52
CA PRO A 18 -9.88 -0.31 -19.79
C PRO A 18 -9.26 1.08 -19.63
N GLY A 19 -9.74 1.88 -18.67
CA GLY A 19 -9.18 3.19 -18.37
C GLY A 19 -7.75 3.11 -17.84
N VAL A 20 -7.53 2.23 -16.85
CA VAL A 20 -6.20 1.96 -16.29
C VAL A 20 -5.26 1.42 -17.36
N LEU A 21 -5.73 0.51 -18.21
CA LEU A 21 -4.96 -0.05 -19.32
C LEU A 21 -4.55 1.06 -20.28
N LEU A 22 -5.49 1.85 -20.80
CA LEU A 22 -5.21 2.95 -21.72
C LEU A 22 -4.18 3.95 -21.15
N LEU A 23 -4.30 4.28 -19.87
CA LEU A 23 -3.36 5.17 -19.18
C LEU A 23 -1.98 4.51 -19.02
N SER A 24 -1.92 3.20 -18.71
CA SER A 24 -0.66 2.46 -18.58
C SER A 24 0.09 2.26 -19.92
N LEU A 25 -0.60 2.40 -21.05
CA LEU A 25 0.03 2.38 -22.38
C LEU A 25 0.78 3.68 -22.70
N ILE A 26 0.57 4.75 -21.92
CA ILE A 26 1.30 6.01 -22.02
C ILE A 26 2.63 5.84 -21.27
N GLN A 27 3.70 5.58 -22.02
CA GLN A 27 5.04 5.28 -21.46
C GLN A 27 5.92 6.53 -21.29
N ASP A 28 5.30 7.70 -21.14
CA ASP A 28 5.99 8.99 -21.08
C ASP A 28 5.65 9.67 -19.75
N MET A 29 6.50 9.45 -18.74
CA MET A 29 6.26 9.92 -17.37
C MET A 29 6.04 11.43 -17.31
N SER A 30 6.76 12.20 -18.13
CA SER A 30 6.69 13.67 -18.15
C SER A 30 5.28 14.19 -18.44
N LYS A 31 4.50 13.46 -19.25
CA LYS A 31 3.11 13.82 -19.57
C LYS A 31 2.13 13.49 -18.45
N LEU A 32 2.50 12.56 -17.57
CA LEU A 32 1.66 12.07 -16.47
C LEU A 32 1.88 12.86 -15.17
N VAL A 33 3.02 13.53 -15.01
CA VAL A 33 3.33 14.37 -13.83
C VAL A 33 2.22 15.38 -13.48
N PRO A 34 1.68 16.22 -14.39
CA PRO A 34 0.65 17.18 -14.01
C PRO A 34 -0.66 16.52 -13.56
N PHE A 35 -1.01 15.36 -14.13
CA PHE A 35 -2.17 14.58 -13.72
C PHE A 35 -1.96 13.94 -12.35
N SER A 36 -0.76 13.43 -12.07
CA SER A 36 -0.39 12.91 -10.75
C SER A 36 -0.41 14.00 -9.68
N LEU A 37 0.11 15.20 -9.98
CA LEU A 37 0.09 16.31 -9.03
C LEU A 37 -1.35 16.74 -8.70
N ALA A 38 -2.22 16.78 -9.71
CA ALA A 38 -3.65 17.05 -9.51
C ALA A 38 -4.32 15.93 -8.69
N ALA A 39 -3.96 14.67 -8.95
CA ALA A 39 -4.41 13.52 -8.17
C ALA A 39 -3.98 13.62 -6.70
N ASP A 40 -2.72 13.97 -6.43
CA ASP A 40 -2.20 14.14 -5.07
C ASP A 40 -2.93 15.27 -4.33
N ALA A 41 -3.23 16.39 -4.99
CA ALA A 41 -4.03 17.47 -4.41
C ALA A 41 -5.45 17.01 -4.04
N VAL A 42 -6.06 16.19 -4.90
CA VAL A 42 -7.37 15.57 -4.65
C VAL A 42 -7.31 14.58 -3.49
N LEU A 43 -6.26 13.76 -3.40
CA LEU A 43 -6.04 12.82 -2.29
C LEU A 43 -5.87 13.56 -0.96
N LEU A 44 -5.10 14.66 -0.95
CA LEU A 44 -4.94 15.51 0.24
C LEU A 44 -6.27 16.17 0.63
N PHE A 45 -7.05 16.66 -0.33
CA PHE A 45 -8.38 17.18 -0.04
C PHE A 45 -9.29 16.10 0.54
N GLY A 46 -9.25 14.89 -0.03
CA GLY A 46 -9.99 13.74 0.47
C GLY A 46 -9.59 13.36 1.90
N PHE A 47 -8.29 13.33 2.19
CA PHE A 47 -7.76 13.14 3.53
C PHE A 47 -8.34 14.17 4.52
N VAL A 48 -8.37 15.46 4.16
CA VAL A 48 -8.93 16.52 5.02
C VAL A 48 -10.42 16.29 5.28
N VAL A 49 -11.21 16.03 4.23
CA VAL A 49 -12.66 15.81 4.37
C VAL A 49 -12.96 14.57 5.22
N ILE A 50 -12.29 13.45 4.95
CA ILE A 50 -12.51 12.20 5.70
C ILE A 50 -12.12 12.38 7.17
N THR A 51 -10.99 13.04 7.44
CA THR A 51 -10.54 13.30 8.81
C THR A 51 -11.51 14.22 9.55
N ALA A 52 -12.02 15.27 8.90
CA ALA A 52 -13.03 16.15 9.49
C ALA A 52 -14.32 15.38 9.84
N ARG A 53 -14.77 14.48 8.95
CA ARG A 53 -15.93 13.62 9.20
C ARG A 53 -15.71 12.61 10.33
N ALA A 54 -14.50 12.07 10.46
CA ALA A 54 -14.13 11.23 11.59
C ALA A 54 -14.14 12.01 12.92
N LEU A 55 -13.69 13.27 12.91
CA LEU A 55 -13.77 14.14 14.10
C LEU A 55 -15.23 14.49 14.45
N ASP A 56 -16.07 14.76 13.46
CA ASP A 56 -17.50 14.98 13.70
C ASP A 56 -18.17 13.74 14.32
N GLN A 57 -17.79 12.54 13.86
CA GLN A 57 -18.26 11.28 14.46
C GLN A 57 -17.89 11.21 15.94
N MET A 58 -16.64 11.53 16.30
CA MET A 58 -16.23 11.55 17.71
C MET A 58 -16.96 12.61 18.55
N ALA A 59 -17.26 13.77 17.96
CA ALA A 59 -17.79 14.92 18.69
C ALA A 59 -19.31 14.86 18.88
N PHE A 60 -20.05 14.32 17.91
CA PHE A 60 -21.51 14.47 17.85
C PHE A 60 -22.27 13.15 17.75
N ALA A 61 -21.62 12.04 17.40
CA ALA A 61 -22.28 10.74 17.30
C ALA A 61 -22.17 9.96 18.63
N PRO A 62 -23.05 8.97 18.87
CA PRO A 62 -22.87 8.04 19.97
C PRO A 62 -21.50 7.34 19.86
N PRO A 63 -20.93 6.92 21.00
CA PRO A 63 -19.66 6.20 21.01
C PRO A 63 -19.72 4.98 20.07
N PRO A 64 -18.61 4.66 19.39
CA PRO A 64 -18.59 3.60 18.39
C PRO A 64 -19.02 2.26 18.99
N ASP A 65 -19.70 1.44 18.20
CA ASP A 65 -20.16 0.11 18.60
C ASP A 65 -19.00 -0.84 18.95
N GLY A 66 -17.79 -0.54 18.48
CA GLY A 66 -16.59 -1.31 18.75
C GLY A 66 -15.71 -0.73 19.86
N ASP A 67 -15.23 -1.59 20.75
CA ASP A 67 -14.30 -1.21 21.82
C ASP A 67 -12.99 -0.62 21.24
N VAL A 68 -12.48 0.41 21.91
CA VAL A 68 -11.17 0.99 21.64
C VAL A 68 -10.12 0.21 22.43
N VAL A 69 -9.35 -0.62 21.73
CA VAL A 69 -8.26 -1.40 22.33
C VAL A 69 -6.93 -0.77 21.96
N LEU A 70 -6.17 -0.32 22.96
CA LEU A 70 -4.90 0.39 22.72
C LEU A 70 -3.83 -0.45 22.03
N ALA A 71 -3.80 -1.77 22.29
CA ALA A 71 -2.84 -2.67 21.68
C ALA A 71 -3.43 -4.07 21.54
N ASN A 72 -3.50 -4.55 20.30
CA ASN A 72 -3.82 -5.94 20.01
C ASN A 72 -2.61 -6.63 19.35
N TRP A 73 -1.95 -7.50 20.12
CA TRP A 73 -0.79 -8.25 19.65
C TRP A 73 -1.13 -9.38 18.67
N SER A 74 -2.37 -9.89 18.66
CA SER A 74 -2.75 -10.97 17.73
C SER A 74 -2.73 -10.50 16.28
N SER A 75 -3.07 -9.23 16.05
CA SER A 75 -3.11 -8.62 14.72
C SER A 75 -1.79 -7.93 14.34
N PHE A 76 -0.76 -7.99 15.18
CA PHE A 76 0.51 -7.30 14.96
C PHE A 76 1.17 -7.70 13.65
N ALA A 77 1.13 -8.99 13.29
CA ALA A 77 1.70 -9.49 12.05
C ALA A 77 0.99 -8.93 10.79
N LEU A 78 -0.32 -8.74 10.88
CA LEU A 78 -1.09 -8.12 9.80
C LEU A 78 -0.79 -6.62 9.70
N PHE A 79 -0.81 -5.94 10.85
CA PHE A 79 -0.48 -4.51 10.98
C PHE A 79 0.91 -4.19 10.47
N PHE A 80 1.92 -5.01 10.82
CA PHE A 80 3.29 -4.85 10.33
C PHE A 80 3.33 -4.81 8.81
N GLY A 81 2.69 -5.76 8.14
CA GLY A 81 2.60 -5.78 6.67
C GLY A 81 1.93 -4.53 6.10
N VAL A 82 0.81 -4.09 6.65
CA VAL A 82 0.09 -2.89 6.17
C VAL A 82 0.97 -1.63 6.31
N VAL A 83 1.63 -1.44 7.46
CA VAL A 83 2.51 -0.30 7.69
C VAL A 83 3.69 -0.32 6.72
N VAL A 84 4.36 -1.46 6.60
CA VAL A 84 5.54 -1.58 5.72
C VAL A 84 5.14 -1.39 4.25
N SER A 85 3.97 -1.88 3.84
CA SER A 85 3.41 -1.62 2.50
C SER A 85 3.12 -0.14 2.25
N GLY A 86 2.74 0.63 3.28
CA GLY A 86 2.48 2.06 3.15
C GLY A 86 3.72 2.90 2.83
N PHE A 87 4.91 2.39 3.17
CA PHE A 87 6.21 3.03 2.87
C PHE A 87 6.90 2.44 1.64
N GLU A 88 6.19 1.64 0.84
CA GLU A 88 6.69 1.13 -0.43
C GLU A 88 6.84 2.29 -1.45
N GLY A 89 7.91 2.23 -2.25
CA GLY A 89 8.29 3.33 -3.16
C GLY A 89 9.77 3.35 -3.49
N ILE A 90 10.56 2.47 -2.86
CA ILE A 90 12.02 2.40 -3.04
C ILE A 90 12.44 2.16 -4.50
N ALA A 91 11.64 1.42 -5.27
CA ALA A 91 11.89 1.18 -6.69
C ALA A 91 11.79 2.46 -7.56
N LEU A 92 11.05 3.47 -7.11
CA LEU A 92 10.92 4.75 -7.81
C LEU A 92 12.02 5.76 -7.43
N VAL A 93 12.68 5.57 -6.29
CA VAL A 93 13.68 6.52 -5.78
C VAL A 93 14.85 6.68 -6.74
N VAL A 94 15.35 5.59 -7.33
CA VAL A 94 16.52 5.64 -8.24
C VAL A 94 16.18 6.37 -9.55
N PRO A 95 15.11 6.00 -10.30
CA PRO A 95 14.70 6.76 -11.47
C PRO A 95 14.42 8.24 -11.14
N MET A 96 13.81 8.53 -9.99
CA MET A 96 13.54 9.91 -9.55
C MET A 96 14.83 10.69 -9.30
N GLU A 97 15.80 10.13 -8.56
CA GLU A 97 17.08 10.77 -8.29
C GLU A 97 17.80 11.12 -9.60
N SER A 98 17.86 10.16 -10.54
CA SER A 98 18.50 10.38 -11.84
C SER A 98 17.84 11.47 -12.68
N ASN A 99 16.51 11.64 -12.55
CA ASN A 99 15.74 12.60 -13.33
C ASN A 99 15.74 14.02 -12.71
N MET A 100 15.97 14.14 -11.40
CA MET A 100 15.92 15.43 -10.71
C MET A 100 17.20 16.27 -10.87
N GLY A 101 18.33 15.65 -11.21
CA GLY A 101 19.61 16.34 -11.40
C GLY A 101 20.10 17.11 -10.16
N LEU A 102 19.60 16.76 -8.96
CA LEU A 102 19.98 17.38 -7.70
C LEU A 102 21.29 16.79 -7.18
N ALA A 103 22.01 17.55 -6.35
CA ALA A 103 23.12 17.00 -5.59
C ALA A 103 22.62 15.89 -4.64
N PRO A 104 23.35 14.77 -4.46
CA PRO A 104 22.90 13.62 -3.65
C PRO A 104 22.51 13.99 -2.21
N ALA A 105 23.24 14.94 -1.60
CA ALA A 105 22.96 15.43 -0.26
C ALA A 105 21.62 16.20 -0.18
N THR A 106 21.28 16.95 -1.22
CA THR A 106 20.01 17.69 -1.29
C THR A 106 18.84 16.73 -1.51
N PHE A 107 19.02 15.75 -2.40
CA PHE A 107 18.03 14.70 -2.63
C PHE A 107 17.73 13.90 -1.35
N THR A 108 18.78 13.50 -0.62
CA THR A 108 18.63 12.77 0.65
C THR A 108 17.85 13.58 1.70
N ARG A 109 18.12 14.89 1.82
CA ARG A 109 17.38 15.76 2.74
C ARG A 109 15.91 15.89 2.36
N LEU A 110 15.63 16.05 1.07
CA LEU A 110 14.27 16.14 0.55
C LEU A 110 13.51 14.83 0.80
N LEU A 111 14.11 13.69 0.48
CA LEU A 111 13.53 12.37 0.71
C LEU A 111 13.23 12.14 2.20
N THR A 112 14.15 12.53 3.09
CA THR A 112 13.96 12.43 4.54
C THR A 112 12.77 13.27 5.00
N LEU A 113 12.67 14.52 4.51
CA LEU A 113 11.53 15.39 4.82
C LEU A 113 10.21 14.78 4.33
N CYS A 114 10.17 14.24 3.12
CA CYS A 114 9.00 13.58 2.57
C CYS A 114 8.55 12.40 3.43
N ILE A 115 9.48 11.52 3.82
CA ILE A 115 9.17 10.36 4.68
C ILE A 115 8.61 10.81 6.03
N VAL A 116 9.20 11.84 6.66
CA VAL A 116 8.70 12.37 7.94
C VAL A 116 7.28 12.92 7.80
N VAL A 117 7.02 13.74 6.78
CA VAL A 117 5.69 14.34 6.55
C VAL A 117 4.64 13.25 6.29
N VAL A 118 4.94 12.29 5.42
CA VAL A 118 4.02 11.17 5.11
C VAL A 118 3.75 10.32 6.35
N SER A 119 4.78 10.04 7.16
CA SER A 119 4.62 9.30 8.42
C SER A 119 3.66 9.99 9.38
N LEU A 120 3.75 11.32 9.50
CA LEU A 120 2.85 12.10 10.35
C LEU A 120 1.41 12.08 9.83
N ILE A 121 1.22 12.17 8.51
CA ILE A 121 -0.11 12.08 7.89
C ILE A 121 -0.72 10.71 8.15
N PHE A 122 0.02 9.62 7.94
CA PHE A 122 -0.47 8.25 8.20
C PHE A 122 -0.81 8.02 9.67
N MET A 123 0.05 8.47 10.58
CA MET A 123 -0.19 8.34 12.02
C MET A 123 -1.44 9.12 12.43
N LEU A 124 -1.58 10.38 11.98
CA LEU A 124 -2.76 11.20 12.27
C LEU A 124 -4.03 10.56 11.72
N PHE A 125 -4.01 10.11 10.47
CA PHE A 125 -5.16 9.47 9.83
C PHE A 125 -5.56 8.17 10.54
N GLY A 126 -4.58 7.32 10.84
CA GLY A 126 -4.81 6.03 11.50
C GLY A 126 -5.34 6.17 12.92
N VAL A 127 -4.74 7.07 13.71
CA VAL A 127 -5.18 7.31 15.10
C VAL A 127 -6.58 7.91 15.13
N LEU A 128 -6.85 8.94 14.32
CA LEU A 128 -8.17 9.57 14.29
C LEU A 128 -9.23 8.62 13.70
N GLY A 129 -8.91 7.85 12.67
CA GLY A 129 -9.83 6.85 12.13
C GLY A 129 -10.20 5.79 13.18
N TYR A 130 -9.21 5.26 13.89
CA TYR A 130 -9.45 4.24 14.91
C TYR A 130 -10.20 4.78 16.14
N LEU A 131 -9.90 6.00 16.59
CA LEU A 131 -10.63 6.61 17.70
C LEU A 131 -12.10 6.92 17.35
N ALA A 132 -12.42 7.14 16.08
CA ALA A 132 -13.78 7.47 15.64
C ALA A 132 -14.69 6.24 15.55
N PHE A 133 -14.13 5.09 15.13
CA PHE A 133 -14.91 3.89 14.81
C PHE A 133 -14.55 2.66 15.65
N GLY A 134 -13.49 2.72 16.46
CA GLY A 134 -13.04 1.63 17.32
C GLY A 134 -12.69 0.37 16.53
N SER A 135 -12.97 -0.79 17.12
CA SER A 135 -12.77 -2.10 16.48
C SER A 135 -13.68 -2.39 15.29
N ALA A 136 -14.70 -1.56 15.02
CA ALA A 136 -15.59 -1.69 13.87
C ALA A 136 -15.06 -0.98 12.60
N VAL A 137 -13.85 -0.41 12.66
CA VAL A 137 -13.23 0.24 11.49
C VAL A 137 -13.02 -0.77 10.35
N GLU A 138 -13.38 -0.37 9.13
CA GLU A 138 -13.15 -1.13 7.91
C GLU A 138 -11.75 -0.82 7.35
N ASP A 139 -11.24 -1.69 6.47
CA ASP A 139 -9.94 -1.50 5.80
C ASP A 139 -9.84 -0.16 5.04
N VAL A 140 -10.99 0.35 4.57
CA VAL A 140 -11.11 1.63 3.89
C VAL A 140 -12.06 2.51 4.69
N LEU A 141 -11.53 3.55 5.34
CA LEU A 141 -12.26 4.40 6.28
C LEU A 141 -13.52 5.06 5.72
N THR A 142 -13.58 5.32 4.40
CA THR A 142 -14.77 5.88 3.76
C THR A 142 -16.00 4.98 3.85
N LEU A 143 -15.81 3.67 4.06
CA LEU A 143 -16.90 2.70 4.21
C LEU A 143 -17.59 2.80 5.58
N ASN A 144 -16.89 3.31 6.61
CA ASN A 144 -17.46 3.52 7.94
C ASN A 144 -18.30 4.80 8.04
N ILE A 145 -18.09 5.77 7.14
CA ILE A 145 -18.72 7.09 7.23
C ILE A 145 -20.04 7.08 6.47
N GLU A 146 -21.09 7.65 7.08
CA GLU A 146 -22.38 7.79 6.41
C GLU A 146 -22.28 8.56 5.09
N PRO A 147 -22.91 8.05 4.01
CA PRO A 147 -22.78 8.63 2.68
C PRO A 147 -23.48 9.99 2.60
N THR A 148 -22.70 11.01 2.24
CA THR A 148 -23.21 12.35 1.89
C THR A 148 -22.83 12.68 0.45
N PRO A 149 -23.53 13.63 -0.22
CA PRO A 149 -23.17 14.04 -1.57
C PRO A 149 -21.70 14.47 -1.70
N LEU A 150 -21.20 15.23 -0.71
CA LEU A 150 -19.81 15.65 -0.66
C LEU A 150 -18.86 14.45 -0.53
N LEU A 151 -19.12 13.53 0.41
CA LEU A 151 -18.28 12.35 0.62
C LEU A 151 -18.25 11.46 -0.62
N ASN A 152 -19.37 11.29 -1.31
CA ASN A 152 -19.44 10.49 -2.54
C ASN A 152 -18.58 11.11 -3.66
N VAL A 153 -18.65 12.43 -3.85
CA VAL A 153 -17.81 13.15 -4.81
C VAL A 153 -16.33 13.01 -4.44
N VAL A 154 -15.98 13.22 -3.17
CA VAL A 154 -14.61 13.06 -2.67
C VAL A 154 -14.10 11.63 -2.89
N THR A 155 -14.90 10.62 -2.56
CA THR A 155 -14.55 9.21 -2.75
C THR A 155 -14.31 8.90 -4.22
N LEU A 156 -15.17 9.39 -5.12
CA LEU A 156 -14.98 9.25 -6.57
C LEU A 156 -13.68 9.91 -7.03
N CYS A 157 -13.40 11.13 -6.55
CA CYS A 157 -12.19 11.86 -6.87
C CYS A 157 -10.93 11.13 -6.36
N ILE A 158 -10.97 10.53 -5.17
CA ILE A 158 -9.89 9.68 -4.65
C ILE A 158 -9.67 8.47 -5.57
N CYS A 159 -10.73 7.77 -5.95
CA CYS A 159 -10.63 6.63 -6.87
C CYS A 159 -10.00 7.03 -8.21
N LEU A 160 -10.39 8.19 -8.78
CA LEU A 160 -9.78 8.73 -9.99
C LEU A 160 -8.31 9.11 -9.77
N GLY A 161 -7.97 9.67 -8.62
CA GLY A 161 -6.59 10.00 -8.26
C GLY A 161 -5.69 8.76 -8.21
N VAL A 162 -6.17 7.67 -7.61
CA VAL A 162 -5.46 6.37 -7.60
C VAL A 162 -5.28 5.83 -9.03
N VAL A 163 -6.27 5.97 -9.90
CA VAL A 163 -6.16 5.55 -11.31
C VAL A 163 -5.10 6.35 -12.07
N PHE A 164 -4.97 7.65 -11.80
CA PHE A 164 -3.94 8.48 -12.45
C PHE A 164 -2.52 8.22 -11.95
N THR A 165 -2.36 7.73 -10.72
CA THR A 165 -1.04 7.39 -10.15
C THR A 165 -0.57 5.99 -10.55
N TYR A 166 -1.49 5.09 -10.94
CA TYR A 166 -1.19 3.72 -11.34
C TYR A 166 -0.13 3.58 -12.47
N PRO A 167 -0.20 4.34 -13.59
CA PRO A 167 0.81 4.25 -14.64
C PRO A 167 2.23 4.60 -14.19
N LEU A 168 2.37 5.54 -13.25
CA LEU A 168 3.67 5.93 -12.71
C LEU A 168 4.30 4.81 -11.89
N GLN A 169 3.49 4.06 -11.14
CA GLN A 169 3.95 2.89 -10.39
C GLN A 169 4.32 1.72 -11.30
N LEU A 170 3.60 1.54 -12.43
CA LEU A 170 3.88 0.47 -13.39
C LEU A 170 5.15 0.71 -14.22
N PHE A 171 5.55 1.97 -14.39
CA PHE A 171 6.68 2.36 -15.22
C PHE A 171 8.00 1.61 -14.90
N PRO A 172 8.55 1.66 -13.67
CA PRO A 172 9.77 0.92 -13.35
C PRO A 172 9.59 -0.60 -13.45
N VAL A 173 8.39 -1.12 -13.19
CA VAL A 173 8.11 -2.55 -13.30
C VAL A 173 8.22 -3.01 -14.76
N ILE A 174 7.65 -2.23 -15.69
CA ILE A 174 7.76 -2.52 -17.13
C ILE A 174 9.22 -2.48 -17.58
N ASP A 175 10.01 -1.51 -17.10
CA ASP A 175 11.43 -1.39 -17.45
C ASP A 175 12.23 -2.61 -17.01
N ILE A 176 12.08 -3.01 -15.74
CA ILE A 176 12.78 -4.16 -15.18
C ILE A 176 12.39 -5.45 -15.93
N VAL A 177 11.10 -5.65 -16.22
CA VAL A 177 10.62 -6.85 -16.93
C VAL A 177 11.06 -6.84 -18.40
N ALA A 178 11.06 -5.70 -19.07
CA ALA A 178 11.52 -5.56 -20.46
C ALA A 178 13.02 -5.87 -20.58
N GLU A 179 13.83 -5.37 -19.62
CA GLU A 179 15.25 -5.67 -19.54
C GLU A 179 15.50 -7.16 -19.24
N ALA A 180 14.78 -7.74 -18.27
CA ALA A 180 14.90 -9.16 -17.94
C ALA A 180 14.49 -10.10 -19.08
N THR A 181 13.58 -9.66 -19.96
CA THR A 181 13.14 -10.41 -21.14
C THR A 181 13.97 -10.12 -22.39
N GLY A 182 14.95 -9.19 -22.31
CA GLY A 182 15.87 -8.86 -23.39
C GLY A 182 15.24 -8.15 -24.59
N SER A 183 14.03 -7.58 -24.45
CA SER A 183 13.30 -6.93 -25.53
C SER A 183 12.75 -5.58 -25.09
N ASN A 184 13.18 -4.52 -25.77
CA ASN A 184 12.69 -3.15 -25.52
C ASN A 184 11.74 -2.66 -26.63
N ALA A 185 11.20 -3.56 -27.45
CA ALA A 185 10.27 -3.19 -28.50
C ALA A 185 8.98 -2.56 -27.91
N PRO A 186 8.41 -1.50 -28.51
CA PRO A 186 7.20 -0.85 -28.00
C PRO A 186 6.01 -1.80 -27.83
N ALA A 187 5.85 -2.75 -28.76
CA ALA A 187 4.81 -3.78 -28.68
C ALA A 187 5.00 -4.71 -27.47
N HIS A 188 6.26 -5.07 -27.16
CA HIS A 188 6.60 -5.91 -26.02
C HIS A 188 6.30 -5.22 -24.69
N ARG A 189 6.69 -3.95 -24.54
CA ARG A 189 6.40 -3.17 -23.32
C ARG A 189 4.89 -2.99 -23.11
N LYS A 190 4.11 -2.80 -24.19
CA LYS A 190 2.64 -2.76 -24.12
C LYS A 190 2.04 -4.12 -23.72
N ALA A 191 2.60 -5.22 -24.20
CA ALA A 191 2.17 -6.56 -23.80
C ALA A 191 2.45 -6.83 -22.31
N ILE A 192 3.64 -6.43 -21.82
CA ILE A 192 3.97 -6.49 -20.38
C ILE A 192 2.97 -5.65 -19.56
N ALA A 193 2.75 -4.39 -19.94
CA ALA A 193 1.79 -3.52 -19.24
C ALA A 193 0.39 -4.15 -19.18
N THR A 194 -0.08 -4.70 -20.31
CA THR A 194 -1.39 -5.36 -20.40
C THR A 194 -1.47 -6.59 -19.49
N ALA A 195 -0.42 -7.42 -19.47
CA ALA A 195 -0.35 -8.60 -18.61
C ALA A 195 -0.32 -8.22 -17.12
N LEU A 196 0.41 -7.17 -16.75
CA LEU A 196 0.45 -6.66 -15.38
C LEU A 196 -0.92 -6.14 -14.94
N VAL A 197 -1.58 -5.31 -15.76
CA VAL A 197 -2.94 -4.80 -15.47
C VAL A 197 -3.96 -5.94 -15.36
N ALA A 198 -3.89 -6.93 -16.25
CA ALA A 198 -4.76 -8.10 -16.17
C ALA A 198 -4.54 -8.91 -14.88
N THR A 199 -3.28 -9.05 -14.45
CA THR A 199 -2.92 -9.76 -13.22
C THR A 199 -3.43 -9.03 -11.99
N THR A 200 -3.23 -7.70 -11.91
CA THR A 200 -3.73 -6.91 -10.77
C THR A 200 -5.26 -6.88 -10.71
N ALA A 201 -5.94 -6.81 -11.87
CA ALA A 201 -7.39 -6.91 -11.94
C ALA A 201 -7.92 -8.28 -11.49
N LEU A 202 -7.24 -9.37 -11.87
CA LEU A 202 -7.59 -10.72 -11.42
C LEU A 202 -7.44 -10.87 -9.90
N ILE A 203 -6.35 -10.34 -9.33
CA ILE A 203 -6.13 -10.35 -7.88
C ILE A 203 -7.24 -9.57 -7.17
N ALA A 204 -7.59 -8.37 -7.67
CA ALA A 204 -8.66 -7.55 -7.10
C ALA A 204 -10.04 -8.23 -7.17
N TYR A 205 -10.27 -9.10 -8.16
CA TYR A 205 -11.50 -9.89 -8.26
C TYR A 205 -11.53 -11.05 -7.25
N ILE A 206 -10.40 -11.72 -7.02
CA ILE A 206 -10.32 -12.89 -6.12
C ILE A 206 -10.29 -12.48 -4.65
N LEU A 207 -9.63 -11.35 -4.32
CA LEU A 207 -9.38 -10.91 -2.94
C LEU A 207 -10.03 -9.54 -2.69
N PRO A 208 -11.30 -9.47 -2.25
CA PRO A 208 -11.99 -8.21 -2.00
C PRO A 208 -11.65 -7.56 -0.65
N ARG A 209 -10.74 -8.14 0.15
CA ARG A 209 -10.20 -7.51 1.38
C ARG A 209 -8.92 -6.74 1.11
N PHE A 210 -9.04 -5.41 1.11
CA PHE A 210 -7.94 -4.52 0.87
C PHE A 210 -6.82 -4.63 1.93
N GLY A 211 -7.18 -4.74 3.21
CA GLY A 211 -6.22 -4.79 4.32
C GLY A 211 -5.36 -6.06 4.30
N LEU A 212 -5.95 -7.22 3.98
CA LEU A 212 -5.21 -8.48 3.82
C LEU A 212 -4.26 -8.43 2.61
N LEU A 213 -4.69 -7.82 1.51
CA LEU A 213 -3.85 -7.65 0.33
C LEU A 213 -2.64 -6.76 0.63
N LEU A 214 -2.85 -5.59 1.27
CA LEU A 214 -1.78 -4.70 1.70
C LEU A 214 -0.82 -5.40 2.67
N SER A 215 -1.38 -6.16 3.63
CA SER A 215 -0.59 -6.91 4.58
C SER A 215 0.32 -7.93 3.88
N LEU A 216 -0.21 -8.70 2.93
CA LEU A 216 0.56 -9.69 2.17
C LEU A 216 1.66 -9.04 1.33
N ILE A 217 1.32 -7.98 0.59
CA ILE A 217 2.29 -7.24 -0.25
C ILE A 217 3.41 -6.68 0.61
N GLY A 218 3.08 -6.08 1.76
CA GLY A 218 4.07 -5.53 2.67
C GLY A 218 4.96 -6.59 3.32
N ASN A 219 4.38 -7.71 3.73
CA ASN A 219 5.10 -8.80 4.38
C ASN A 219 6.06 -9.56 3.44
N VAL A 220 5.66 -9.76 2.17
CA VAL A 220 6.48 -10.47 1.18
C VAL A 220 7.41 -9.50 0.45
N GLY A 221 6.85 -8.47 -0.18
CA GLY A 221 7.58 -7.55 -1.04
C GLY A 221 8.35 -6.53 -0.22
N SER A 222 7.63 -5.64 0.46
CA SER A 222 8.22 -4.46 1.08
C SER A 222 9.17 -4.80 2.23
N ALA A 223 8.89 -5.84 3.03
CA ALA A 223 9.80 -6.28 4.09
C ALA A 223 11.13 -6.79 3.51
N THR A 224 11.07 -7.48 2.37
CA THR A 224 12.27 -7.95 1.65
C THR A 224 13.06 -6.77 1.11
N LEU A 225 12.41 -5.83 0.42
CA LEU A 225 13.08 -4.70 -0.23
C LEU A 225 13.56 -3.63 0.75
N SER A 226 12.87 -3.43 1.86
CA SER A 226 13.16 -2.34 2.81
C SER A 226 14.08 -2.75 3.95
N PHE A 227 14.01 -4.01 4.41
CA PHE A 227 14.83 -4.49 5.54
C PHE A 227 15.89 -5.50 5.11
N ILE A 228 15.49 -6.57 4.41
CA ILE A 228 16.37 -7.71 4.15
C ILE A 228 17.44 -7.35 3.11
N LEU A 229 17.02 -6.90 1.93
CA LEU A 229 17.90 -6.67 0.79
C LEU A 229 18.96 -5.57 1.07
N PRO A 230 18.63 -4.39 1.60
CA PRO A 230 19.63 -3.34 1.85
C PRO A 230 20.67 -3.78 2.88
N ALA A 231 20.23 -4.47 3.95
CA ALA A 231 21.14 -4.97 4.98
C ALA A 231 22.06 -6.08 4.46
N LEU A 232 21.55 -7.00 3.62
CA LEU A 232 22.37 -8.03 2.97
C LEU A 232 23.38 -7.45 1.99
N LEU A 233 22.97 -6.50 1.15
CA LEU A 233 23.88 -5.81 0.23
C LEU A 233 24.98 -5.09 1.00
N HIS A 234 24.63 -4.37 2.06
CA HIS A 234 25.61 -3.70 2.90
C HIS A 234 26.58 -4.69 3.57
N LEU A 235 26.11 -5.85 4.05
CA LEU A 235 26.97 -6.89 4.62
C LEU A 235 27.90 -7.52 3.56
N HIS A 236 27.42 -7.63 2.32
CA HIS A 236 28.20 -8.19 1.22
C HIS A 236 29.31 -7.24 0.75
N PHE A 237 28.98 -5.97 0.46
CA PHE A 237 29.93 -4.99 -0.05
C PHE A 237 30.97 -4.57 1.00
N PHE A 238 30.56 -4.40 2.27
CA PHE A 238 31.42 -3.91 3.34
C PHE A 238 31.99 -5.02 4.23
N ARG A 239 32.09 -6.25 3.71
CA ARG A 239 32.55 -7.44 4.46
C ARG A 239 33.98 -7.34 4.98
N LYS A 240 34.82 -6.46 4.40
CA LYS A 240 36.27 -6.38 4.64
C LYS A 240 36.72 -5.13 5.40
N GLU A 241 35.80 -4.23 5.77
CA GLU A 241 36.18 -3.04 6.56
C GLU A 241 36.50 -3.41 8.01
N PRO A 242 37.57 -2.86 8.61
CA PRO A 242 37.89 -3.11 10.01
C PRO A 242 36.75 -2.61 10.91
N ALA A 243 36.40 -3.41 11.92
CA ALA A 243 35.27 -3.25 12.82
C ALA A 243 35.31 -2.00 13.74
N SER A 244 36.05 -0.93 13.37
CA SER A 244 36.24 0.25 14.22
C SER A 244 35.14 1.29 14.11
N ASN A 245 34.21 1.17 13.15
CA ASN A 245 32.98 1.98 13.11
C ASN A 245 31.82 1.17 13.71
N PHE A 246 31.68 1.31 15.02
CA PHE A 246 30.78 0.63 15.94
C PHE A 246 29.28 0.98 15.78
N VAL A 247 28.77 1.17 14.55
CA VAL A 247 27.34 0.88 14.33
C VAL A 247 27.29 -0.65 14.23
N PRO A 248 26.90 -1.35 15.30
CA PRO A 248 27.36 -2.71 15.53
C PRO A 248 26.86 -3.58 14.39
N GLN A 249 27.74 -4.45 13.89
CA GLN A 249 27.39 -5.48 12.91
C GLN A 249 26.14 -6.27 13.35
N GLY A 250 25.92 -6.38 14.66
CA GLY A 250 24.69 -6.91 15.28
C GLY A 250 23.41 -6.13 14.93
N PHE A 251 23.44 -4.81 14.79
CA PHE A 251 22.28 -4.02 14.34
C PHE A 251 21.87 -4.37 12.90
N ARG A 252 22.84 -4.65 12.02
CA ARG A 252 22.57 -5.09 10.64
C ARG A 252 21.89 -6.46 10.62
N TYR A 253 22.43 -7.41 11.39
CA TYR A 253 21.80 -8.72 11.55
C TYR A 253 20.43 -8.62 12.25
N ALA A 254 20.25 -7.69 13.18
CA ALA A 254 18.96 -7.45 13.82
C ALA A 254 17.91 -6.94 12.82
N ILE A 255 18.28 -6.03 11.90
CA ILE A 255 17.38 -5.58 10.83
C ILE A 255 16.99 -6.76 9.91
N VAL A 256 17.95 -7.60 9.50
CA VAL A 256 17.65 -8.78 8.69
C VAL A 256 16.74 -9.73 9.44
N ALA A 257 17.05 -10.04 10.71
CA ALA A 257 16.24 -10.92 11.54
C ALA A 257 14.83 -10.37 11.75
N PHE A 258 14.69 -9.06 11.99
CA PHE A 258 13.41 -8.39 12.11
C PHE A 258 12.60 -8.47 10.81
N GLY A 259 13.21 -8.18 9.66
CA GLY A 259 12.56 -8.30 8.36
C GLY A 259 12.15 -9.73 8.02
N VAL A 260 13.00 -10.72 8.30
CA VAL A 260 12.71 -12.14 8.06
C VAL A 260 11.60 -12.64 8.98
N THR A 261 11.68 -12.33 10.28
CA THR A 261 10.66 -12.77 11.25
C THR A 261 9.32 -12.10 11.01
N GLY A 262 9.29 -10.77 10.87
CA GLY A 262 8.10 -10.00 10.56
C GLY A 262 7.49 -10.41 9.22
N GLY A 263 8.32 -10.52 8.17
CA GLY A 263 7.89 -10.93 6.83
C GLY A 263 7.37 -12.37 6.77
N ALA A 264 8.08 -13.35 7.37
CA ALA A 264 7.66 -14.75 7.34
C ALA A 264 6.40 -15.00 8.20
N LEU A 265 6.37 -14.48 9.42
CA LEU A 265 5.19 -14.61 10.29
C LEU A 265 3.99 -13.87 9.69
N GLY A 266 4.22 -12.65 9.21
CA GLY A 266 3.21 -11.85 8.54
C GLY A 266 2.64 -12.56 7.31
N THR A 267 3.51 -13.07 6.43
CA THR A 267 3.07 -13.81 5.24
C THR A 267 2.24 -15.04 5.61
N PHE A 268 2.66 -15.80 6.62
CA PHE A 268 1.90 -16.96 7.09
C PHE A 268 0.50 -16.55 7.60
N VAL A 269 0.43 -15.51 8.43
CA VAL A 269 -0.85 -15.03 8.98
C VAL A 269 -1.74 -14.43 7.89
N SER A 270 -1.20 -13.62 6.98
CA SER A 270 -1.95 -13.03 5.86
C SER A 270 -2.47 -14.12 4.91
N LEU A 271 -1.63 -15.11 4.55
CA LEU A 271 -2.05 -16.22 3.69
C LEU A 271 -3.11 -17.09 4.36
N HIS A 272 -2.95 -17.40 5.65
CA HIS A 272 -3.96 -18.16 6.39
C HIS A 272 -5.29 -17.42 6.41
N ALA A 273 -5.30 -16.12 6.72
CA ALA A 273 -6.50 -15.29 6.72
C ALA A 273 -7.17 -15.27 5.33
N ILE A 274 -6.39 -15.08 4.27
CA ILE A 274 -6.87 -15.13 2.88
C ILE A 274 -7.47 -16.50 2.56
N CYS A 275 -6.81 -17.59 2.97
CA CYS A 275 -7.29 -18.93 2.69
C CYS A 275 -8.61 -19.25 3.38
N VAL A 276 -8.76 -18.82 4.64
CA VAL A 276 -10.01 -18.96 5.40
C VAL A 276 -11.13 -18.20 4.68
N GLU A 277 -10.85 -16.99 4.22
CA GLU A 277 -11.85 -16.13 3.61
C GLU A 277 -12.27 -16.56 2.20
N VAL A 278 -11.31 -16.89 1.33
CA VAL A 278 -11.59 -17.24 -0.07
C VAL A 278 -12.04 -18.69 -0.22
N PHE A 279 -11.39 -19.61 0.50
CA PHE A 279 -11.61 -21.05 0.31
C PHE A 279 -12.46 -21.68 1.42
N GLY A 280 -12.90 -20.90 2.42
CA GLY A 280 -13.65 -21.41 3.57
C GLY A 280 -12.85 -22.41 4.42
N TRP A 281 -11.51 -22.40 4.31
CA TRP A 281 -10.66 -23.37 4.96
C TRP A 281 -10.76 -23.18 6.49
N GLY A 282 -11.26 -24.19 7.21
CA GLY A 282 -11.36 -24.16 8.68
C GLY A 282 -12.69 -23.68 9.25
N ALA A 283 -13.68 -23.30 8.43
CA ALA A 283 -15.02 -22.91 8.89
C ALA A 283 -15.81 -24.04 9.61
N GLY A 284 -15.27 -25.26 9.65
CA GLY A 284 -15.89 -26.43 10.29
C GLY A 284 -15.52 -26.68 11.76
N HIS A 285 -14.63 -25.90 12.40
CA HIS A 285 -14.16 -26.23 13.77
C HIS A 285 -14.29 -25.12 14.83
N SER A 286 -14.91 -23.97 14.52
CA SER A 286 -15.05 -22.85 15.46
C SER A 286 -16.49 -22.38 15.73
N ALA A 287 -17.50 -23.17 15.36
CA ALA A 287 -18.90 -22.90 15.70
C ALA A 287 -19.32 -23.37 17.12
N SER A 288 -18.38 -23.84 17.96
CA SER A 288 -18.70 -24.43 19.27
C SER A 288 -17.76 -24.01 20.42
N ALA A 289 -17.30 -22.77 20.43
CA ALA A 289 -16.70 -22.16 21.63
C ALA A 289 -17.12 -20.68 21.67
N HIS A 290 -18.38 -20.43 22.02
CA HIS A 290 -18.81 -19.82 23.30
C HIS A 290 -18.27 -18.39 23.49
N VAL A 291 -19.16 -17.39 23.28
CA VAL A 291 -19.85 -16.61 24.35
C VAL A 291 -18.92 -15.60 24.99
#